data_AF-A0A316MJ79-F1
#
_entry.id   AF-A0A316MJ79-F1
#
_cell.length_a   1.000
_cell.length_b   1.000
_cell.length_c   1.000
_cell.angle_alpha   90.00
_cell.angle_beta   90.00
_cell.angle_gamma   90.00
#
_symmetry.space_group_name_H-M   'P 1'
#
loop_
_entity.id
_entity.type
_entity.pdbx_description
1 polymer ?
#
loop_
_entity_poly.entity_id
_entity_poly.type
_entity_poly.pdbx_seq_one_letter_code
_entity_poly.pdbx_strand_id
1 'polypeptide(L)'
;QTYLLVLMFGTMDLPLRALPCVTVEAVREGWVFVPRRLRVPLCLRSELLAYAGERGIGSGPVFCTRYGKLMDRGNINTRIQALSRDARVAPEKCNPRCLRKLCIATQESIRANLELLAEQTYNRLLENEALTVGWNSEVVLK
;
A
#
# COMPACT_ATOMS: atom_id res chain seq x y z
N GLN A 1 4.48 -14.36 -11.58
CA GLN A 1 5.42 -14.01 -10.50
C GLN A 1 5.83 -12.52 -10.52
N THR A 2 6.39 -11.98 -11.62
CA THR A 2 6.76 -10.54 -11.68
C THR A 2 5.57 -9.62 -11.43
N TYR A 3 4.41 -9.93 -12.00
CA TYR A 3 3.14 -9.24 -11.71
C TYR A 3 2.84 -9.13 -10.20
N LEU A 4 2.91 -10.24 -9.46
CA LEU A 4 2.67 -10.26 -8.01
C LEU A 4 3.71 -9.45 -7.22
N LEU A 5 4.97 -9.43 -7.67
CA LEU A 5 5.99 -8.56 -7.07
C LEU A 5 5.61 -7.08 -7.25
N VAL A 6 5.15 -6.71 -8.45
CA VAL A 6 4.69 -5.35 -8.74
C VAL A 6 3.48 -5.00 -7.88
N LEU A 7 2.47 -5.87 -7.86
CA LEU A 7 1.24 -5.67 -7.10
C LEU A 7 1.55 -5.52 -5.60
N MET A 8 2.38 -6.39 -5.03
CA MET A 8 2.76 -6.34 -3.62
C MET A 8 3.51 -5.06 -3.27
N PHE A 9 4.57 -4.70 -3.99
CA PHE A 9 5.31 -3.46 -3.69
C PHE A 9 4.51 -2.20 -4.01
N GLY A 10 3.55 -2.27 -4.93
CA GLY A 10 2.68 -1.15 -5.30
C GLY A 10 1.45 -0.97 -4.39
N THR A 11 1.11 -1.94 -3.54
CA THR A 11 -0.09 -1.91 -2.69
C THR A 11 0.18 -2.07 -1.20
N MET A 12 1.41 -2.44 -0.84
CA MET A 12 1.84 -2.57 0.56
C MET A 12 3.07 -1.71 0.83
N ASP A 13 3.15 -1.16 2.04
CA ASP A 13 4.36 -0.51 2.56
C ASP A 13 5.47 -1.53 2.91
N LEU A 14 5.70 -2.52 2.04
CA LEU A 14 6.63 -3.61 2.29
C LEU A 14 8.04 -3.27 1.72
N PRO A 15 9.08 -3.15 2.56
CA PRO A 15 10.43 -2.97 2.05
C PRO A 15 10.97 -4.28 1.45
N LEU A 16 11.77 -4.20 0.38
CA LEU A 16 12.34 -5.38 -0.31
C LEU A 16 13.05 -6.36 0.62
N ARG A 17 13.76 -5.86 1.65
CA ARG A 17 14.46 -6.70 2.64
C ARG A 17 13.53 -7.63 3.41
N ALA A 18 12.23 -7.33 3.44
CA ALA A 18 11.23 -8.07 4.18
C ALA A 18 10.43 -9.06 3.33
N LEU A 19 10.84 -9.25 2.08
CA LEU A 19 10.32 -10.30 1.22
C LEU A 19 10.32 -11.71 1.87
N PRO A 20 11.34 -12.12 2.66
CA PRO A 20 11.31 -13.42 3.33
C PRO A 20 10.12 -13.59 4.29
N CYS A 21 9.60 -12.49 4.83
CA CYS A 21 8.47 -12.49 5.76
C CYS A 21 7.11 -12.66 5.05
N VAL A 22 7.08 -12.58 3.72
CA VAL A 22 5.86 -12.82 2.93
C VAL A 22 5.73 -14.33 2.73
N THR A 23 5.25 -14.99 3.77
CA THR A 23 5.05 -16.44 3.76
C THR A 23 3.59 -16.80 3.50
N VAL A 24 3.33 -18.05 3.11
CA VAL A 24 1.96 -18.55 2.92
C VAL A 24 1.13 -18.38 4.20
N GLU A 25 1.73 -18.61 5.36
CA GLU A 25 1.10 -18.44 6.67
C GLU A 25 0.75 -16.97 6.93
N ALA A 26 1.69 -16.05 6.73
CA ALA A 26 1.46 -14.62 6.89
C ALA A 26 0.35 -14.10 5.96
N VAL A 27 0.32 -14.59 4.71
CA VAL A 27 -0.74 -14.25 3.74
C VAL A 27 -2.09 -14.84 4.17
N ARG A 28 -2.15 -16.08 4.70
CA ARG A 28 -3.36 -16.69 5.27
C ARG A 28 -3.84 -15.97 6.53
N GLU A 29 -2.95 -15.42 7.33
CA GLU A 29 -3.33 -14.58 8.47
C GLU A 29 -3.81 -13.20 7.99
N GLY A 30 -3.35 -12.75 6.82
CA GLY A 30 -3.65 -11.45 6.24
C GLY A 30 -2.72 -10.33 6.73
N TRP A 31 -1.59 -10.71 7.34
CA TRP A 31 -0.65 -9.77 7.94
C TRP A 31 0.78 -10.23 7.76
N VAL A 32 1.66 -9.29 7.44
CA VAL A 32 3.11 -9.51 7.36
C VAL A 32 3.78 -8.65 8.42
N PHE A 33 4.64 -9.23 9.26
CA PHE A 33 5.26 -8.53 10.39
C PHE A 33 6.66 -8.03 10.06
N VAL A 34 6.83 -6.69 9.96
CA VAL A 34 8.11 -6.07 9.59
C VAL A 34 8.19 -4.62 10.06
N PRO A 35 9.10 -4.28 10.98
CA PRO A 35 8.90 -4.38 12.46
C PRO A 35 7.50 -4.01 13.01
N ARG A 36 6.59 -3.53 12.17
CA ARG A 36 5.17 -3.30 12.46
C ARG A 36 4.32 -4.25 11.63
N ARG A 37 3.06 -4.44 12.06
CA ARG A 37 2.09 -5.29 11.36
C ARG A 37 1.59 -4.60 10.09
N LEU A 38 1.87 -5.16 8.92
CA LEU A 38 1.38 -4.66 7.63
C LEU A 38 0.20 -5.51 7.16
N ARG A 39 -0.94 -4.86 6.88
CA ARG A 39 -2.11 -5.56 6.33
C ARG A 39 -1.81 -6.00 4.91
N VAL A 40 -2.10 -7.25 4.60
CA VAL A 40 -2.14 -7.74 3.22
C VAL A 40 -3.51 -7.35 2.62
N PRO A 41 -3.57 -6.52 1.58
CA PRO A 41 -4.83 -6.18 0.90
C PRO A 41 -5.57 -7.45 0.46
N LEU A 42 -6.90 -7.45 0.55
CA LEU A 42 -7.70 -8.65 0.28
C LEU A 42 -7.51 -9.16 -1.15
N CYS A 43 -7.45 -8.26 -2.14
CA CYS A 43 -7.17 -8.61 -3.53
C CYS A 43 -5.80 -9.31 -3.68
N LEU A 44 -4.74 -8.71 -3.13
CA LEU A 44 -3.39 -9.28 -3.15
C LEU A 44 -3.33 -10.63 -2.43
N ARG A 45 -4.03 -10.77 -1.30
CA ARG A 45 -4.07 -12.02 -0.52
C ARG A 45 -4.61 -13.18 -1.36
N SER A 46 -5.74 -12.99 -2.04
CA SER A 46 -6.32 -14.04 -2.89
C SER A 46 -5.37 -14.47 -4.00
N GLU A 47 -4.72 -13.52 -4.67
CA GLU A 47 -3.78 -13.82 -5.73
C GLU A 47 -2.49 -14.49 -5.25
N LEU A 48 -1.96 -14.08 -4.10
CA LEU A 48 -0.77 -14.72 -3.51
C LEU A 48 -1.05 -16.17 -3.10
N LEU A 49 -2.24 -16.46 -2.57
CA LEU A 49 -2.63 -17.82 -2.20
C LEU A 49 -2.92 -18.69 -3.42
N ALA A 50 -3.58 -18.15 -4.44
CA ALA A 50 -3.78 -18.84 -5.72
C ALA A 50 -2.43 -19.21 -6.35
N TYR A 51 -1.51 -18.24 -6.41
CA TYR A 51 -0.15 -18.46 -6.89
C TYR A 51 0.60 -19.51 -6.08
N ALA A 52 0.52 -19.47 -4.73
CA ALA A 52 1.16 -20.48 -3.89
C ALA A 52 0.60 -21.89 -4.19
N GLY A 53 -0.72 -22.02 -4.36
CA GLY A 53 -1.37 -23.28 -4.73
C GLY A 53 -0.92 -23.81 -6.10
N GLU A 54 -0.97 -22.97 -7.14
CA GLU A 54 -0.51 -23.32 -8.50
C GLU A 54 0.95 -23.74 -8.56
N ARG A 55 1.78 -23.21 -7.64
CA ARG A 55 3.22 -23.49 -7.56
C ARG A 55 3.58 -24.60 -6.58
N GLY A 56 2.61 -25.19 -5.89
CA GLY A 56 2.84 -26.22 -4.87
C GLY A 56 3.58 -25.71 -3.64
N ILE A 57 3.49 -24.42 -3.33
CA ILE A 57 4.14 -23.80 -2.16
C ILE A 57 3.18 -23.94 -0.97
N GLY A 58 3.37 -25.00 -0.18
CA GLY A 58 2.52 -25.30 0.98
C GLY A 58 2.79 -24.43 2.21
N SER A 59 4.04 -23.99 2.37
CA SER A 59 4.53 -23.24 3.53
C SER A 59 5.73 -22.35 3.20
N GLY A 60 6.03 -21.40 4.08
CA GLY A 60 7.21 -20.55 3.97
C GLY A 60 7.10 -19.48 2.87
N PRO A 61 8.23 -18.91 2.42
CA PRO A 61 8.24 -17.75 1.52
C PRO A 61 7.51 -17.99 0.20
N VAL A 62 6.62 -17.08 -0.18
CA VAL A 62 5.85 -17.16 -1.44
C VAL A 62 6.75 -16.94 -2.67
N PHE A 63 7.75 -16.07 -2.55
CA PHE A 63 8.60 -15.66 -3.68
C PHE A 63 9.91 -16.44 -3.74
N CYS A 64 9.82 -17.64 -4.32
CA CYS A 64 10.98 -18.49 -4.59
C CYS A 64 11.29 -18.58 -6.09
N THR A 65 12.55 -18.86 -6.41
CA THR A 65 13.02 -19.22 -7.74
C THR A 65 12.42 -20.55 -8.18
N ARG A 66 12.61 -20.92 -9.46
CA ARG A 66 12.16 -22.23 -9.98
C ARG A 66 12.73 -23.44 -9.25
N TYR A 67 13.83 -23.25 -8.51
CA TYR A 67 14.50 -24.29 -7.71
C TYR A 67 14.16 -24.20 -6.22
N GLY A 68 13.13 -23.44 -5.84
CA GLY A 68 12.69 -23.33 -4.44
C GLY A 68 13.52 -22.39 -3.56
N LYS A 69 14.67 -21.88 -4.05
CA LYS A 69 15.47 -20.89 -3.31
C LYS A 69 14.76 -19.53 -3.27
N LEU A 70 14.78 -18.84 -2.14
CA LEU A 70 14.30 -17.46 -2.02
C LEU A 70 14.89 -16.57 -3.13
N MET A 71 14.07 -15.71 -3.73
CA MET A 71 14.53 -14.75 -4.73
C MET A 71 15.51 -13.73 -4.13
N ASP A 72 16.64 -13.53 -4.80
CA ASP A 72 17.59 -12.49 -4.43
C ASP A 72 17.19 -11.11 -4.98
N ARG A 73 17.80 -10.07 -4.39
CA ARG A 73 17.50 -8.67 -4.73
C ARG A 73 17.83 -8.33 -6.18
N GLY A 74 18.89 -8.90 -6.74
CA GLY A 74 19.28 -8.65 -8.14
C GLY A 74 18.21 -9.19 -9.09
N ASN A 75 17.82 -10.45 -8.90
CA ASN A 75 16.79 -11.10 -9.70
C ASN A 75 15.47 -10.32 -9.71
N ILE A 76 15.05 -9.81 -8.55
CA ILE A 76 13.81 -9.02 -8.41
C ILE A 76 13.94 -7.68 -9.15
N ASN A 77 15.04 -6.95 -8.97
CA ASN A 77 15.25 -5.68 -9.67
C ASN A 77 15.26 -5.87 -11.17
N THR A 78 15.99 -6.87 -11.69
CA THR A 78 16.02 -7.17 -13.13
C THR A 78 14.63 -7.49 -13.68
N ARG A 79 13.85 -8.32 -12.98
CA ARG A 79 12.49 -8.69 -13.40
C ARG A 79 11.55 -7.49 -13.48
N ILE A 80 11.59 -6.61 -12.48
CA ILE A 80 10.72 -5.44 -12.45
C ILE A 80 11.22 -4.43 -13.50
N GLN A 81 12.51 -4.15 -13.57
CA GLN A 81 13.09 -3.19 -14.51
C GLN A 81 12.86 -3.57 -15.97
N ALA A 82 12.78 -4.87 -16.29
CA ALA A 82 12.42 -5.35 -17.61
C ALA A 82 11.04 -4.87 -18.08
N LEU A 83 10.13 -4.50 -17.16
CA LEU A 83 8.82 -3.94 -17.48
C LEU A 83 8.86 -2.47 -17.91
N SER A 84 9.99 -1.77 -17.74
CA SER A 84 10.11 -0.33 -17.99
C SER A 84 9.59 0.13 -19.35
N ARG A 85 9.96 -0.59 -20.42
CA ARG A 85 9.53 -0.29 -21.79
C ARG A 85 8.01 -0.36 -21.94
N ASP A 86 7.41 -1.47 -21.51
CA ASP A 86 5.98 -1.72 -21.66
C ASP A 86 5.16 -0.80 -20.76
N ALA A 87 5.66 -0.54 -19.55
CA ALA A 87 5.06 0.40 -18.60
C ALA A 87 5.25 1.88 -19.00
N ARG A 88 6.12 2.18 -19.99
CA ARG A 88 6.54 3.54 -20.35
C ARG A 88 7.06 4.34 -19.15
N VAL A 89 7.77 3.67 -18.25
CA VAL A 89 8.40 4.25 -17.06
C VAL A 89 9.91 4.19 -17.24
N ALA A 90 10.61 5.27 -16.91
CA ALA A 90 12.06 5.30 -16.97
C ALA A 90 12.69 4.12 -16.20
N PRO A 91 13.67 3.38 -16.78
CA PRO A 91 14.19 2.14 -16.19
C PRO A 91 14.67 2.29 -14.73
N GLU A 92 15.22 3.44 -14.35
CA GLU A 92 15.69 3.76 -13.01
C GLU A 92 14.55 3.92 -11.99
N LYS A 93 13.31 4.14 -12.43
CA LYS A 93 12.11 4.19 -11.59
C LYS A 93 11.36 2.85 -11.53
N CYS A 94 11.72 1.89 -12.39
CA CYS A 94 11.06 0.59 -12.46
C CYS A 94 11.72 -0.40 -11.49
N ASN A 95 11.50 -0.19 -10.18
CA ASN A 95 12.13 -1.00 -9.12
C ASN A 95 11.23 -1.08 -7.86
N PRO A 96 11.48 -2.03 -6.92
CA PRO A 96 10.69 -2.18 -5.69
C PRO A 96 10.61 -0.93 -4.83
N ARG A 97 11.70 -0.15 -4.74
CA ARG A 97 11.75 1.05 -3.90
C ARG A 97 10.80 2.12 -4.42
N CYS A 98 10.77 2.32 -5.73
CA CYS A 98 9.89 3.30 -6.37
C CYS A 98 8.42 2.88 -6.33
N LEU A 99 8.10 1.59 -6.51
CA LEU A 99 6.74 1.07 -6.31
C LEU A 99 6.24 1.31 -4.88
N ARG A 100 7.08 0.99 -3.89
CA ARG A 100 6.74 1.25 -2.47
C ARG A 100 6.56 2.74 -2.20
N LYS A 101 7.41 3.61 -2.76
CA LYS A 101 7.25 5.06 -2.64
C LYS A 101 5.92 5.53 -3.23
N LEU A 102 5.53 5.02 -4.39
CA LEU A 102 4.23 5.32 -5.01
C LEU A 102 3.07 4.89 -4.10
N CYS A 103 3.14 3.68 -3.53
CA CYS A 103 2.15 3.20 -2.56
C CYS A 103 2.02 4.14 -1.35
N ILE A 104 3.15 4.49 -0.71
CA ILE A 104 3.16 5.37 0.46
C ILE A 104 2.58 6.74 0.11
N ALA A 105 3.07 7.38 -0.96
CA ALA A 105 2.62 8.71 -1.36
C ALA A 105 1.11 8.74 -1.67
N THR A 106 0.59 7.68 -2.29
CA THR A 106 -0.85 7.54 -2.56
C THR A 106 -1.65 7.44 -1.25
N GLN A 107 -1.20 6.61 -0.30
CA GLN A 107 -1.85 6.47 1.00
C GLN A 107 -1.80 7.77 1.83
N GLU A 108 -0.68 8.48 1.80
CA GLU A 108 -0.51 9.78 2.45
C GLU A 108 -1.45 10.83 1.85
N SER A 109 -1.56 10.90 0.52
CA SER A 109 -2.49 11.82 -0.15
C SER A 109 -3.94 11.53 0.21
N ILE A 110 -4.35 10.25 0.25
CA ILE A 110 -5.70 9.88 0.67
C ILE A 110 -5.96 10.31 2.12
N ARG A 111 -4.99 10.10 3.02
CA ARG A 111 -5.12 10.48 4.44
C ARG A 111 -5.24 12.00 4.61
N ALA A 112 -4.40 12.78 3.93
CA ALA A 112 -4.44 14.23 3.97
C ALA A 112 -5.80 14.79 3.49
N ASN A 113 -6.38 14.18 2.44
CA ASN A 113 -7.71 14.56 1.98
C ASN A 113 -8.81 14.28 3.03
N LEU A 114 -8.70 13.15 3.75
CA LEU A 114 -9.65 12.83 4.83
C LEU A 114 -9.52 13.78 6.02
N GLU A 115 -8.29 14.16 6.39
CA GLU A 115 -8.03 15.15 7.45
C GLU A 115 -8.65 16.51 7.09
N LEU A 116 -8.45 16.98 5.86
CA LEU A 116 -9.06 18.21 5.36
C LEU A 116 -10.60 18.15 5.38
N LEU A 117 -11.19 17.02 4.97
CA LEU A 117 -12.64 16.84 5.00
C LEU A 117 -13.19 16.87 6.44
N ALA A 118 -12.47 16.27 7.39
CA ALA A 118 -12.85 16.30 8.80
C ALA A 118 -12.83 17.74 9.36
N GLU A 119 -11.77 18.49 9.06
CA GLU A 119 -11.64 19.90 9.46
C GLU A 119 -12.76 20.77 8.87
N GLN A 120 -13.01 20.65 7.56
CA GLN A 120 -14.09 21.38 6.89
C GLN A 120 -15.47 21.04 7.46
N THR A 121 -15.70 19.78 7.79
CA THR A 121 -16.97 19.34 8.38
C THR A 121 -17.16 19.94 9.78
N TYR A 122 -16.11 19.99 10.59
CA TYR A 122 -16.14 20.58 11.91
C TYR A 122 -16.36 22.10 11.87
N ASN A 123 -15.66 22.80 10.98
CA ASN A 123 -15.83 24.26 10.83
C ASN A 123 -17.26 24.63 10.42
N ARG A 124 -17.86 23.89 9.48
CA ARG A 124 -19.27 24.08 9.09
C ARG A 124 -20.25 23.85 10.24
N LEU A 125 -19.95 22.88 11.11
CA LEU A 125 -20.77 22.63 12.30
C LEU A 125 -20.73 23.85 13.22
N LEU A 126 -19.53 24.39 13.51
CA LEU A 126 -19.37 25.57 14.35
C LEU A 126 -20.03 26.83 13.75
N GLU A 127 -19.90 27.04 12.44
CA GLU A 127 -20.57 28.13 11.73
C GLU A 127 -22.11 28.04 11.87
N ASN A 128 -22.67 26.84 11.73
CA ASN A 128 -24.10 26.62 11.91
C ASN A 128 -24.56 26.85 13.35
N GLU A 129 -23.77 26.43 14.34
CA GLU A 129 -24.05 26.71 15.76
C GLU A 129 -24.07 28.22 16.03
N ALA A 130 -23.08 28.96 15.51
CA ALA A 130 -23.01 30.42 15.66
C ALA A 130 -24.23 31.14 15.05
N LEU A 131 -24.69 30.69 13.89
CA LEU A 131 -25.90 31.21 13.24
C LEU A 131 -27.17 30.88 14.03
N THR A 132 -27.25 29.70 14.64
CA THR A 132 -28.44 29.22 15.36
C THR A 132 -28.59 29.87 16.74
N VAL A 133 -27.46 30.13 17.44
CA VAL A 133 -27.46 30.77 18.77
C VAL A 133 -27.73 32.29 18.69
N GLY A 134 -27.86 32.86 17.48
CA GLY A 134 -28.42 34.18 17.28
C GLY A 134 -27.56 35.30 17.86
N TRP A 135 -26.32 35.45 17.37
CA TRP A 135 -25.55 36.70 17.55
C TRP A 135 -26.04 37.83 16.62
N ASN A 136 -27.34 37.85 16.31
CA ASN A 136 -28.04 38.95 15.64
C ASN A 136 -28.87 39.74 16.67
N SER A 137 -28.28 40.08 17.81
CA SER A 137 -28.83 41.10 18.70
C SER A 137 -27.99 42.36 18.57
N GLU A 138 -28.45 43.23 17.66
CA GLU A 138 -28.48 44.68 17.82
C GLU A 138 -27.35 45.26 18.69
N VAL A 139 -26.21 45.61 18.08
CA VAL A 139 -25.46 46.76 18.61
C VAL A 139 -26.22 48.00 18.15
N VAL A 140 -27.17 48.35 19.01
CA VAL A 140 -28.01 49.53 19.03
C VAL A 140 -27.23 50.78 18.58
N LEU A 141 -27.67 51.38 17.48
CA LEU A 141 -27.46 52.81 17.24
C LEU A 141 -28.26 53.59 18.30
N LYS A 142 -27.57 54.11 19.31
CA LYS A 142 -28.00 55.26 20.10
C LYS A 142 -26.81 56.14 20.41
#